data_AF-A0A9E2CBL6-F1
#
_entry.id   AF-A0A9E2CBL6-F1
#
_cell.length_a   1.000
_cell.length_b   1.000
_cell.length_c   1.000
_cell.angle_alpha   90.00
_cell.angle_beta   90.00
_cell.angle_gamma   90.00
#
_symmetry.space_group_name_H-M   'P 1'
#
loop_
_entity.id
_entity.type
_entity.pdbx_description
1 polymer ?
#
loop_
_entity_poly.entity_id
_entity_poly.type
_entity_poly.pdbx_seq_one_letter_code
_entity_poly.pdbx_strand_id
1 'polypeptide(L)'
;MGKPAARIGDSTLHGGTIIIGFPTVLIGGKPAARIGDMHVCPMVTPGTPPIPHVGGPITMGVPTVLIGNMPAACMGDMATCIGPPDTIMMGCPTVLIGMAGGGGAGAAGAAAGAAAPNFAVKTKRRGGMFGAIVGGIVGEILGAVMGAAIGGLPGAIIGGIVGAIVGAAVGATIASGGPQRTTGYYTDKGRKVEFYEHGTPAPSQTASDAAIQHWGLDGKVQQVAPASDEYDCHGFTFTDGEGWINNNQVQNILDDNGYEQVGHGQVQPVQSGDSVVYRDANGEITHTGIVRGVDGSGNPNRIESKWGSMPQYEHAPQDVPPGYYDDPSTGIEYYHTDRPNGHRLQQY
;
A
#
# COMPACT_ATOMS: atom_id res chain seq x y z
N MET A 1 12.95 -36.51 3.14
CA MET A 1 14.16 -35.71 3.46
C MET A 1 13.81 -34.24 3.28
N GLY A 2 14.41 -33.35 4.07
CA GLY A 2 14.17 -31.91 3.95
C GLY A 2 14.81 -31.34 2.68
N LYS A 3 14.13 -30.40 2.03
CA LYS A 3 14.62 -29.63 0.89
C LYS A 3 15.06 -28.22 1.35
N PRO A 4 16.07 -27.59 0.72
CA PRO A 4 16.42 -26.20 1.01
C PRO A 4 15.22 -25.26 0.94
N ALA A 5 15.00 -24.47 2.00
CA ALA A 5 13.87 -23.55 2.09
C ALA A 5 14.06 -22.32 1.19
N ALA A 6 13.04 -21.95 0.42
CA ALA A 6 13.09 -20.85 -0.53
C ALA A 6 12.82 -19.49 0.15
N ARG A 7 13.35 -18.42 -0.43
CA ARG A 7 13.35 -17.05 0.11
C ARG A 7 13.38 -16.02 -1.00
N ILE A 8 13.14 -14.76 -0.64
CA ILE A 8 13.38 -13.63 -1.56
C ILE A 8 14.82 -13.69 -2.10
N GLY A 9 14.92 -13.51 -3.42
CA GLY A 9 16.17 -13.47 -4.18
C GLY A 9 16.75 -14.84 -4.54
N ASP A 10 16.13 -15.95 -4.11
CA ASP A 10 16.54 -17.26 -4.62
C ASP A 10 16.11 -17.40 -6.10
N SER A 11 16.98 -18.01 -6.92
CA SER A 11 16.81 -18.09 -8.37
C SER A 11 15.85 -19.19 -8.81
N THR A 12 15.33 -19.04 -10.02
CA THR A 12 14.44 -19.98 -10.72
C THR A 12 15.11 -20.50 -11.99
N LEU A 13 14.59 -21.58 -12.58
CA LEU A 13 15.18 -22.23 -13.76
C LEU A 13 15.14 -21.34 -15.01
N HIS A 14 14.16 -20.45 -15.13
CA HIS A 14 14.10 -19.51 -16.25
C HIS A 14 14.99 -18.27 -16.06
N GLY A 15 15.93 -18.31 -15.11
CA GLY A 15 16.86 -17.21 -14.81
C GLY A 15 16.23 -16.08 -13.99
N GLY A 16 15.00 -16.28 -13.55
CA GLY A 16 14.25 -15.37 -12.71
C GLY A 16 14.56 -15.48 -11.22
N THR A 17 13.90 -14.67 -10.40
CA THR A 17 14.06 -14.67 -8.93
C THR A 17 12.73 -14.56 -8.21
N ILE A 18 12.68 -15.11 -6.99
CA ILE A 18 11.56 -14.88 -6.07
C ILE A 18 11.66 -13.43 -5.56
N ILE A 19 10.58 -12.66 -5.71
CA ILE A 19 10.55 -11.22 -5.41
C ILE A 19 9.66 -10.86 -4.22
N ILE A 20 8.81 -11.78 -3.76
CA ILE A 20 7.95 -11.59 -2.58
C ILE A 20 8.21 -12.73 -1.59
N GLY A 21 8.03 -12.44 -0.31
CA GLY A 21 8.15 -13.40 0.79
C GLY A 21 7.44 -12.89 2.04
N PHE A 22 7.33 -13.74 3.06
CA PHE A 22 6.70 -13.36 4.31
C PHE A 22 7.62 -12.47 5.16
N PRO A 23 7.25 -11.20 5.45
CA PRO A 23 8.18 -10.19 5.96
C PRO A 23 8.68 -10.46 7.37
N THR A 24 7.96 -11.24 8.17
CA THR A 24 8.27 -11.46 9.60
C THR A 24 8.99 -12.78 9.89
N VAL A 25 9.16 -13.65 8.89
CA VAL A 25 9.91 -14.90 9.06
C VAL A 25 11.10 -14.89 8.13
N LEU A 26 12.29 -14.88 8.73
CA LEU A 26 13.54 -14.83 8.01
C LEU A 26 14.21 -16.20 7.97
N ILE A 27 14.74 -16.58 6.81
CA ILE A 27 15.54 -17.78 6.61
C ILE A 27 16.90 -17.32 6.09
N GLY A 28 17.98 -17.63 6.80
CA GLY A 28 19.32 -17.13 6.46
C GLY A 28 19.37 -15.61 6.20
N GLY A 29 18.64 -14.84 7.02
CA GLY A 29 18.60 -13.37 6.96
C GLY A 29 17.67 -12.73 5.92
N LYS A 30 16.93 -13.51 5.12
CA LYS A 30 16.00 -12.99 4.10
C LYS A 30 14.55 -13.47 4.34
N PRO A 31 13.52 -12.70 3.95
CA PRO A 31 12.13 -13.13 4.06
C PRO A 31 11.88 -14.49 3.38
N ALA A 32 11.18 -15.37 4.09
CA ALA A 32 10.90 -16.73 3.65
C ALA A 32 9.80 -16.78 2.58
N ALA A 33 9.94 -17.63 1.57
CA ALA A 33 8.97 -17.79 0.49
C ALA A 33 7.98 -18.92 0.76
N ARG A 34 6.79 -18.81 0.19
CA ARG A 34 5.62 -19.65 0.42
C ARG A 34 4.79 -19.80 -0.84
N ILE A 35 3.83 -20.72 -0.82
CA ILE A 35 2.78 -20.75 -1.86
C ILE A 35 2.12 -19.38 -1.96
N GLY A 36 1.97 -18.89 -3.18
CA GLY A 36 1.38 -17.59 -3.51
C GLY A 36 2.39 -16.45 -3.61
N ASP A 37 3.61 -16.59 -3.08
CA ASP A 37 4.64 -15.56 -3.25
C ASP A 37 5.16 -15.55 -4.70
N MET A 38 5.54 -14.38 -5.21
CA MET A 38 5.78 -14.17 -6.65
C MET A 38 7.24 -14.38 -7.05
N HIS A 39 7.44 -14.86 -8.28
CA HIS A 39 8.71 -14.75 -8.99
C HIS A 39 8.58 -13.86 -10.23
N VAL A 40 9.71 -13.35 -10.72
CA VAL A 40 9.83 -12.72 -12.04
C VAL A 40 10.55 -13.68 -12.97
N CYS A 41 10.19 -13.71 -14.25
CA CYS A 41 10.83 -14.55 -15.27
C CYS A 41 11.32 -13.67 -16.42
N PRO A 42 12.64 -13.60 -16.70
CA PRO A 42 13.20 -12.81 -17.78
C PRO A 42 13.26 -13.55 -19.12
N MET A 43 12.86 -14.83 -19.15
CA MET A 43 12.94 -15.64 -20.36
C MET A 43 12.02 -15.09 -21.45
N VAL A 44 12.44 -15.27 -22.69
CA VAL A 44 11.67 -14.87 -23.86
C VAL A 44 11.61 -16.06 -24.80
N THR A 45 10.41 -16.46 -25.19
CA THR A 45 10.25 -17.51 -26.21
C THR A 45 10.62 -16.92 -27.57
N PRO A 46 11.54 -17.53 -28.32
CA PRO A 46 11.88 -17.07 -29.66
C PRO A 46 10.65 -17.02 -30.58
N GLY A 47 10.48 -15.91 -31.32
CA GLY A 47 9.34 -15.69 -32.23
C GLY A 47 9.33 -14.27 -32.81
N THR A 48 8.37 -13.99 -33.71
CA THR A 48 8.15 -12.66 -34.31
C THR A 48 6.66 -12.26 -34.21
N PRO A 49 6.27 -11.37 -33.29
CA PRO A 49 7.11 -10.78 -32.24
C PRO A 49 7.57 -11.82 -31.20
N PRO A 50 8.72 -11.61 -30.54
CA PRO A 50 9.16 -12.47 -29.45
C PRO A 50 8.14 -12.39 -28.30
N ILE A 51 7.89 -13.51 -27.62
CA ILE A 51 6.88 -13.58 -26.55
C ILE A 51 7.61 -13.59 -25.21
N PRO A 52 7.59 -12.49 -24.44
CA PRO A 52 8.18 -12.44 -23.12
C PRO A 52 7.44 -13.39 -22.19
N HIS A 53 8.19 -14.14 -21.38
CA HIS A 53 7.60 -14.78 -20.21
C HIS A 53 7.26 -13.72 -19.17
N VAL A 54 6.33 -14.05 -18.30
CA VAL A 54 5.97 -13.24 -17.14
C VAL A 54 5.90 -14.19 -15.95
N GLY A 55 6.66 -13.88 -14.90
CA GLY A 55 6.67 -14.68 -13.68
C GLY A 55 5.35 -14.58 -12.93
N GLY A 56 5.09 -15.58 -12.10
CA GLY A 56 3.82 -15.80 -11.42
C GLY A 56 4.00 -16.39 -10.02
N PRO A 57 2.90 -16.71 -9.33
CA PRO A 57 2.96 -17.22 -7.96
C PRO A 57 3.63 -18.59 -7.90
N ILE A 58 4.32 -18.85 -6.80
CA ILE A 58 4.74 -20.19 -6.39
C ILE A 58 3.48 -21.02 -6.13
N THR A 59 3.40 -22.18 -6.76
CA THR A 59 2.21 -23.04 -6.78
C THR A 59 2.33 -24.26 -5.87
N MET A 60 3.56 -24.62 -5.51
CA MET A 60 3.85 -25.78 -4.68
C MET A 60 4.64 -25.38 -3.44
N GLY A 61 4.47 -26.16 -2.38
CA GLY A 61 5.12 -25.92 -1.09
C GLY A 61 4.97 -27.14 -0.20
N VAL A 62 5.62 -27.10 0.96
CA VAL A 62 5.58 -28.17 1.96
C VAL A 62 4.41 -27.90 2.91
N PRO A 63 3.31 -28.68 2.86
CA PRO A 63 2.09 -28.34 3.58
C PRO A 63 2.18 -28.57 5.09
N THR A 64 3.19 -29.31 5.56
CA THR A 64 3.44 -29.55 6.99
C THR A 64 4.21 -28.43 7.67
N VAL A 65 4.76 -27.48 6.91
CA VAL A 65 5.51 -26.34 7.47
C VAL A 65 4.89 -25.06 6.96
N LEU A 66 4.24 -24.35 7.88
CA LEU A 66 3.48 -23.14 7.55
C LEU A 66 4.26 -21.91 7.97
N ILE A 67 4.31 -20.92 7.08
CA ILE A 67 4.86 -19.60 7.33
C ILE A 67 3.72 -18.61 7.09
N GLY A 68 3.34 -17.83 8.10
CA GLY A 68 2.16 -16.96 8.01
C GLY A 68 0.90 -17.72 7.54
N ASN A 69 0.70 -18.93 8.05
CA ASN A 69 -0.42 -19.84 7.73
C ASN A 69 -0.48 -20.38 6.29
N MET A 70 0.58 -20.22 5.49
CA MET A 70 0.68 -20.77 4.12
C MET A 70 1.83 -21.78 4.04
N PRO A 71 1.73 -22.84 3.22
CA PRO A 71 2.82 -23.81 3.03
C PRO A 71 4.12 -23.15 2.58
N ALA A 72 5.23 -23.49 3.24
CA ALA A 72 6.56 -22.97 2.94
C ALA A 72 7.07 -23.50 1.59
N ALA A 73 7.64 -22.62 0.76
CA ALA A 73 8.23 -23.01 -0.51
C ALA A 73 9.67 -23.53 -0.31
N CYS A 74 10.09 -24.45 -1.17
CA CYS A 74 11.40 -25.08 -1.16
C CYS A 74 12.00 -25.12 -2.57
N MET A 75 13.31 -25.35 -2.64
CA MET A 75 13.99 -25.71 -3.87
C MET A 75 13.27 -26.88 -4.57
N GLY A 76 13.03 -26.73 -5.87
CA GLY A 76 12.31 -27.69 -6.69
C GLY A 76 10.79 -27.53 -6.70
N ASP A 77 10.23 -26.57 -5.97
CA ASP A 77 8.80 -26.27 -6.05
C ASP A 77 8.50 -25.42 -7.31
N MET A 78 7.32 -25.63 -7.89
CA MET A 78 6.91 -25.01 -9.16
C MET A 78 6.33 -23.62 -8.95
N ALA A 79 6.54 -22.75 -9.93
CA ALA A 79 5.91 -21.44 -10.03
C ALA A 79 5.23 -21.26 -11.40
N THR A 80 4.13 -20.51 -11.41
CA THR A 80 3.38 -20.22 -12.65
C THR A 80 4.17 -19.25 -13.51
N CYS A 81 4.26 -19.48 -14.81
CA CYS A 81 4.89 -18.55 -15.75
C CYS A 81 4.02 -18.42 -17.01
N ILE A 82 4.02 -17.24 -17.66
CA ILE A 82 3.45 -17.07 -19.01
C ILE A 82 4.43 -17.69 -20.02
N GLY A 83 4.43 -19.02 -20.03
CA GLY A 83 5.40 -19.93 -20.64
C GLY A 83 5.23 -21.32 -20.01
N PRO A 84 6.17 -22.26 -20.18
CA PRO A 84 6.22 -23.45 -19.35
C PRO A 84 6.31 -23.09 -17.85
N PRO A 85 5.80 -23.91 -16.92
CA PRO A 85 6.00 -23.67 -15.49
C PRO A 85 7.48 -23.55 -15.14
N ASP A 86 7.82 -22.58 -14.29
CA ASP A 86 9.17 -22.39 -13.79
C ASP A 86 9.36 -23.18 -12.48
N THR A 87 10.59 -23.42 -12.07
CA THR A 87 10.94 -24.15 -10.85
C THR A 87 11.96 -23.37 -10.04
N ILE A 88 11.78 -23.34 -8.72
CA ILE A 88 12.74 -22.74 -7.80
C ILE A 88 14.05 -23.55 -7.88
N MET A 89 15.11 -22.92 -8.39
CA MET A 89 16.40 -23.54 -8.64
C MET A 89 17.22 -23.62 -7.36
N MET A 90 17.16 -22.59 -6.51
CA MET A 90 17.99 -22.46 -5.32
C MET A 90 17.16 -22.23 -4.06
N GLY A 91 17.72 -22.57 -2.90
CA GLY A 91 17.15 -22.29 -1.59
C GLY A 91 18.24 -22.08 -0.55
N CYS A 92 17.87 -21.84 0.70
CA CYS A 92 18.81 -21.69 1.80
C CYS A 92 19.55 -23.01 2.06
N PRO A 93 20.89 -23.08 1.88
CA PRO A 93 21.63 -24.34 2.03
C PRO A 93 21.68 -24.84 3.48
N THR A 94 21.41 -23.96 4.45
CA THR A 94 21.48 -24.26 5.88
C THR A 94 20.12 -24.54 6.52
N VAL A 95 19.02 -24.35 5.80
CA VAL A 95 17.66 -24.55 6.33
C VAL A 95 16.90 -25.52 5.43
N LEU A 96 16.63 -26.70 5.95
CA LEU A 96 15.92 -27.76 5.23
C LEU A 96 14.49 -27.93 5.78
N ILE A 97 13.49 -27.88 4.90
CA ILE A 97 12.07 -28.02 5.21
C ILE A 97 11.50 -29.23 4.45
N GLY A 98 10.68 -30.08 5.09
CA GLY A 98 10.10 -31.25 4.45
C GLY A 98 9.05 -31.96 5.30
N MET A 99 8.33 -32.90 4.69
CA MET A 99 7.39 -33.75 5.41
C MET A 99 8.16 -34.70 6.33
N ALA A 100 7.82 -34.68 7.62
CA ALA A 100 8.27 -35.68 8.57
C ALA A 100 7.78 -37.04 8.09
N GLY A 101 8.70 -37.89 7.60
CA GLY A 101 8.43 -39.31 7.46
C GLY A 101 8.16 -39.86 8.86
N GLY A 102 7.02 -40.53 9.04
CA GLY A 102 6.70 -41.17 10.31
C GLY A 102 7.77 -42.22 10.68
N GLY A 103 8.25 -42.16 11.93
CA GLY A 103 9.01 -43.22 12.56
C GLY A 103 10.06 -42.75 13.57
N GLY A 104 9.79 -42.97 14.87
CA GLY A 104 10.82 -43.18 15.89
C GLY A 104 10.95 -42.09 16.96
N ALA A 105 10.43 -42.37 18.16
CA ALA A 105 10.70 -41.61 19.38
C ALA A 105 12.19 -41.63 19.77
N GLY A 106 12.70 -40.52 20.30
CA GLY A 106 14.02 -40.43 20.95
C GLY A 106 14.38 -38.99 21.30
N ALA A 107 14.15 -38.61 22.55
CA ALA A 107 14.26 -37.26 23.09
C ALA A 107 15.70 -36.74 23.25
N ALA A 108 15.87 -35.44 22.99
CA ALA A 108 16.68 -34.51 23.78
C ALA A 108 16.07 -33.12 23.50
N GLY A 109 15.37 -32.44 24.40
CA GLY A 109 15.57 -32.32 25.84
C GLY A 109 15.60 -30.82 26.10
N ALA A 110 14.49 -30.27 26.56
CA ALA A 110 14.34 -28.87 26.91
C ALA A 110 15.37 -28.45 27.97
N ALA A 111 15.94 -27.26 27.81
CA ALA A 111 16.49 -26.50 28.93
C ALA A 111 15.75 -25.17 29.00
N ALA A 112 14.87 -25.08 30.01
CA ALA A 112 14.23 -23.86 30.45
C ALA A 112 15.20 -23.02 31.30
N GLY A 113 15.09 -21.69 31.16
CA GLY A 113 15.20 -20.75 32.29
C GLY A 113 16.54 -20.05 32.53
N ALA A 114 16.65 -18.81 32.05
CA ALA A 114 17.19 -17.71 32.84
C ALA A 114 16.39 -16.44 32.52
N ALA A 115 15.74 -15.87 33.54
CA ALA A 115 14.84 -14.73 33.44
C ALA A 115 15.59 -13.39 33.63
N ALA A 116 15.26 -12.38 32.80
CA ALA A 116 15.05 -10.95 33.11
C ALA A 116 15.01 -10.09 31.82
N PRO A 117 14.32 -8.94 31.77
CA PRO A 117 13.02 -8.56 32.32
C PRO A 117 11.96 -8.36 31.21
N ASN A 118 10.69 -8.26 31.61
CA ASN A 118 9.56 -8.03 30.72
C ASN A 118 9.67 -6.69 29.96
N PHE A 119 9.72 -6.76 28.63
CA PHE A 119 9.15 -5.74 27.75
C PHE A 119 8.06 -6.40 26.90
N ALA A 120 6.81 -6.13 27.26
CA ALA A 120 5.67 -6.47 26.44
C ALA A 120 5.63 -5.52 25.24
N VAL A 121 6.06 -5.99 24.06
CA VAL A 121 5.73 -5.33 22.79
C VAL A 121 4.46 -5.99 22.24
N LYS A 122 3.32 -5.33 22.44
CA LYS A 122 2.12 -5.57 21.64
C LYS A 122 2.40 -5.12 20.22
N THR A 123 2.67 -6.03 19.29
CA THR A 123 2.70 -5.69 17.86
C THR A 123 1.27 -5.71 17.30
N LYS A 124 0.75 -4.50 17.10
CA LYS A 124 -0.53 -4.22 16.44
C LYS A 124 -0.42 -4.66 14.98
N ARG A 125 -1.38 -5.48 14.51
CA ARG A 125 -1.55 -5.81 13.09
C ARG A 125 -1.71 -4.49 12.32
N ARG A 126 -0.82 -4.21 11.36
CA ARG A 126 -0.94 -3.11 10.39
C ARG A 126 -0.42 -3.60 9.06
N GLY A 127 -1.25 -3.50 8.03
CA GLY A 127 -0.93 -3.92 6.67
C GLY A 127 -2.21 -4.15 5.86
N GLY A 128 -3.08 -3.15 5.79
CA GLY A 128 -4.39 -3.24 5.12
C GLY A 128 -4.56 -2.35 3.90
N MET A 129 -3.76 -1.28 3.71
CA MET A 129 -4.15 -0.21 2.78
C MET A 129 -3.08 0.18 1.74
N PHE A 130 -1.80 -0.15 1.99
CA PHE A 130 -0.69 0.13 1.04
C PHE A 130 -0.81 -0.63 -0.29
N GLY A 131 -1.55 -1.74 -0.32
CA GLY A 131 -1.78 -2.53 -1.54
C GLY A 131 -2.84 -1.96 -2.49
N ALA A 132 -3.76 -1.12 -2.00
CA ALA A 132 -4.86 -0.60 -2.81
C ALA A 132 -4.44 0.59 -3.70
N ILE A 133 -3.54 1.45 -3.21
CA ILE A 133 -3.13 2.69 -3.88
C ILE A 133 -2.02 2.43 -4.91
N VAL A 134 -0.99 1.65 -4.54
CA VAL A 134 0.07 1.26 -5.49
C VAL A 134 -0.46 0.24 -6.51
N GLY A 135 -1.55 -0.46 -6.17
CA GLY A 135 -2.29 -1.35 -7.05
C GLY A 135 -2.96 -0.67 -8.24
N GLY A 136 -3.48 0.55 -8.05
CA GLY A 136 -4.16 1.32 -9.11
C GLY A 136 -3.21 1.82 -10.19
N ILE A 137 -2.06 2.38 -9.79
CA ILE A 137 -1.16 3.09 -10.72
C ILE A 137 -0.41 2.14 -11.67
N VAL A 138 0.06 0.98 -11.19
CA VAL A 138 0.74 0.01 -12.05
C VAL A 138 -0.26 -0.75 -12.94
N GLY A 139 -1.51 -0.92 -12.49
CA GLY A 139 -2.57 -1.52 -13.29
C GLY A 139 -3.00 -0.66 -14.48
N GLU A 140 -2.89 0.66 -14.38
CA GLU A 140 -3.25 1.62 -15.44
C GLU A 140 -2.17 1.76 -16.52
N ILE A 141 -0.88 1.74 -16.16
CA ILE A 141 0.21 1.83 -17.13
C ILE A 141 0.29 0.53 -17.97
N LEU A 142 0.21 -0.65 -17.33
CA LEU A 142 0.18 -1.92 -18.06
C LEU A 142 -1.17 -2.13 -18.79
N GLY A 143 -2.27 -1.69 -18.19
CA GLY A 143 -3.62 -1.78 -18.78
C GLY A 143 -3.78 -0.93 -20.04
N ALA A 144 -3.20 0.27 -20.08
CA ALA A 144 -3.22 1.14 -21.27
C ALA A 144 -2.32 0.61 -22.40
N VAL A 145 -1.15 0.02 -22.06
CA VAL A 145 -0.25 -0.60 -23.05
C VAL A 145 -0.80 -1.91 -23.60
N MET A 146 -1.50 -2.72 -22.77
CA MET A 146 -2.13 -3.98 -23.21
C MET A 146 -3.52 -3.79 -23.85
N GLY A 147 -4.30 -2.79 -23.45
CA GLY A 147 -5.63 -2.51 -24.00
C GLY A 147 -5.61 -2.03 -25.46
N ALA A 148 -4.50 -1.43 -25.90
CA ALA A 148 -4.28 -1.09 -27.30
C ALA A 148 -3.87 -2.30 -28.17
N ALA A 149 -3.36 -3.39 -27.56
CA ALA A 149 -2.89 -4.59 -28.26
C ALA A 149 -3.93 -5.73 -28.29
N ILE A 150 -4.87 -5.76 -27.35
CA ILE A 150 -5.87 -6.82 -27.20
C ILE A 150 -7.21 -6.15 -26.89
N GLY A 151 -8.14 -6.16 -27.86
CA GLY A 151 -9.40 -5.42 -27.84
C GLY A 151 -10.17 -5.47 -26.51
N GLY A 152 -10.79 -4.34 -26.17
CA GLY A 152 -11.39 -4.02 -24.87
C GLY A 152 -12.37 -5.07 -24.32
N LEU A 153 -12.41 -5.11 -22.97
CA LEU A 153 -13.14 -5.98 -22.03
C LEU A 153 -12.26 -6.95 -21.21
N PRO A 154 -11.18 -7.60 -21.73
CA PRO A 154 -10.31 -8.45 -20.91
C PRO A 154 -9.13 -7.72 -20.22
N GLY A 155 -8.66 -6.60 -20.78
CA GLY A 155 -7.46 -5.89 -20.30
C GLY A 155 -7.58 -5.27 -18.90
N ALA A 156 -8.79 -4.86 -18.50
CA ALA A 156 -9.06 -4.22 -17.21
C ALA A 156 -8.90 -5.19 -16.02
N ILE A 157 -9.22 -6.47 -16.22
CA ILE A 157 -9.13 -7.50 -15.17
C ILE A 157 -7.67 -7.90 -14.94
N ILE A 158 -6.87 -7.97 -16.00
CA ILE A 158 -5.44 -8.32 -15.93
C ILE A 158 -4.63 -7.14 -15.36
N GLY A 159 -4.95 -5.90 -15.75
CA GLY A 159 -4.35 -4.70 -15.18
C GLY A 159 -4.57 -4.59 -13.67
N GLY A 160 -5.79 -4.85 -13.17
CA GLY A 160 -6.10 -4.77 -11.75
C GLY A 160 -5.34 -5.78 -10.88
N ILE A 161 -5.08 -6.99 -11.38
CA ILE A 161 -4.36 -8.03 -10.63
C ILE A 161 -2.85 -7.80 -10.66
N VAL A 162 -2.28 -7.42 -11.83
CA VAL A 162 -0.83 -7.15 -11.95
C VAL A 162 -0.45 -5.86 -11.23
N GLY A 163 -1.33 -4.86 -11.24
CA GLY A 163 -1.13 -3.61 -10.50
C GLY A 163 -0.97 -3.85 -9.00
N ALA A 164 -1.88 -4.61 -8.39
CA ALA A 164 -1.84 -4.97 -6.96
C ALA A 164 -0.56 -5.72 -6.55
N ILE A 165 0.06 -6.45 -7.48
CA ILE A 165 1.24 -7.27 -7.25
C ILE A 165 2.55 -6.48 -7.39
N VAL A 166 2.66 -5.64 -8.43
CA VAL A 166 3.88 -4.83 -8.65
C VAL A 166 3.96 -3.67 -7.65
N GLY A 167 2.83 -3.13 -7.22
CA GLY A 167 2.80 -2.07 -6.22
C GLY A 167 3.33 -2.50 -4.85
N ALA A 168 3.16 -3.78 -4.49
CA ALA A 168 3.78 -4.35 -3.29
C ALA A 168 5.30 -4.62 -3.45
N ALA A 169 5.80 -4.71 -4.70
CA ALA A 169 7.19 -5.04 -4.99
C ALA A 169 8.11 -3.81 -5.17
N VAL A 170 7.60 -2.68 -5.65
CA VAL A 170 8.41 -1.47 -5.92
C VAL A 170 8.59 -0.56 -4.69
N GLY A 171 7.68 -0.63 -3.72
CA GLY A 171 7.79 0.14 -2.47
C GLY A 171 8.94 -0.27 -1.54
N ALA A 172 9.68 -1.34 -1.85
CA ALA A 172 10.79 -1.84 -1.04
C ALA A 172 12.19 -1.64 -1.65
N THR A 173 12.35 -0.91 -2.76
CA THR A 173 13.68 -0.82 -3.42
C THR A 173 14.10 0.55 -3.98
N ILE A 174 13.71 1.68 -3.39
CA ILE A 174 14.46 2.95 -3.54
C ILE A 174 14.43 3.71 -2.22
N ALA A 175 15.43 3.47 -1.37
CA ALA A 175 15.88 4.43 -0.38
C ALA A 175 17.31 4.80 -0.74
N SER A 176 17.46 5.75 -1.67
CA SER A 176 18.75 6.40 -1.92
C SER A 176 18.54 7.88 -2.25
N GLY A 177 18.51 8.67 -1.18
CA GLY A 177 19.08 10.02 -1.13
C GLY A 177 18.57 11.03 -2.15
N GLY A 178 17.31 11.44 -2.04
CA GLY A 178 16.89 12.76 -2.48
C GLY A 178 17.34 13.85 -1.51
N PRO A 179 17.47 15.12 -1.95
CA PRO A 179 17.78 16.23 -1.05
C PRO A 179 16.68 16.37 0.01
N GLN A 180 17.01 16.16 1.28
CA GLN A 180 16.10 16.46 2.38
C GLN A 180 15.73 17.95 2.34
N ARG A 181 14.44 18.26 2.22
CA ARG A 181 13.93 19.61 2.43
C ARG A 181 14.25 20.02 3.88
N THR A 182 14.99 21.11 4.05
CA THR A 182 15.63 21.52 5.32
C THR A 182 14.68 22.26 6.29
N THR A 183 13.45 22.55 5.89
CA THR A 183 12.44 23.22 6.73
C THR A 183 11.65 22.19 7.52
N GLY A 184 11.59 22.33 8.84
CA GLY A 184 10.83 21.42 9.68
C GLY A 184 9.39 21.88 9.83
N TYR A 185 8.43 20.96 9.69
CA TYR A 185 7.03 21.21 10.00
C TYR A 185 6.70 20.69 11.40
N TYR A 186 6.01 21.51 12.19
CA TYR A 186 5.68 21.20 13.57
C TYR A 186 4.22 21.49 13.88
N THR A 187 3.65 20.68 14.76
CA THR A 187 2.37 20.97 15.42
C THR A 187 2.53 22.13 16.42
N ASP A 188 1.44 22.73 16.88
CA ASP A 188 1.47 23.83 17.86
C ASP A 188 2.04 23.40 19.23
N LYS A 189 2.01 22.11 19.56
CA LYS A 189 2.66 21.57 20.77
C LYS A 189 4.13 21.17 20.55
N GLY A 190 4.72 21.54 19.41
CA GLY A 190 6.13 21.32 19.10
C GLY A 190 6.50 19.90 18.65
N ARG A 191 5.53 19.03 18.36
CA ARG A 191 5.79 17.73 17.74
C ARG A 191 6.20 17.92 16.29
N LYS A 192 7.35 17.35 15.91
CA LYS A 192 7.82 17.32 14.51
C LYS A 192 6.92 16.42 13.67
N VAL A 193 6.54 16.89 12.49
CA VAL A 193 5.84 16.12 11.46
C VAL A 193 6.86 15.73 10.41
N GLU A 194 7.12 14.43 10.28
CA GLU A 194 8.11 13.91 9.33
C GLU A 194 7.45 13.74 7.96
N PHE A 195 8.12 14.28 6.94
CA PHE A 195 7.81 13.96 5.56
C PHE A 195 8.50 12.67 5.16
N TYR A 196 7.88 11.94 4.24
CA TYR A 196 8.51 10.78 3.61
C TYR A 196 8.51 10.91 2.09
N GLU A 197 9.44 10.22 1.44
CA GLU A 197 9.47 10.11 0.00
C GLU A 197 8.63 8.90 -0.42
N HIS A 198 7.55 9.14 -1.17
CA HIS A 198 6.69 8.05 -1.64
C HIS A 198 7.32 7.24 -2.79
N GLY A 199 8.11 7.90 -3.64
CA GLY A 199 8.86 7.25 -4.73
C GLY A 199 8.01 6.79 -5.93
N THR A 200 6.68 6.97 -5.88
CA THR A 200 5.79 6.64 -7.02
C THR A 200 5.56 7.88 -7.87
N PRO A 201 5.87 7.84 -9.18
CA PRO A 201 5.64 8.96 -10.08
C PRO A 201 4.16 9.33 -10.20
N ALA A 202 3.89 10.61 -10.51
CA ALA A 202 2.56 11.08 -10.86
C ALA A 202 2.03 10.36 -12.11
N PRO A 203 0.78 9.85 -12.12
CA PRO A 203 0.19 9.25 -13.30
C PRO A 203 -0.03 10.27 -14.42
N SER A 204 -0.14 9.79 -15.67
CA SER A 204 -0.58 10.63 -16.78
C SER A 204 -2.06 11.02 -16.62
N GLN A 205 -2.50 12.05 -17.33
CA GLN A 205 -3.91 12.46 -17.32
C GLN A 205 -4.82 11.31 -17.77
N THR A 206 -4.44 10.60 -18.84
CA THR A 206 -5.22 9.46 -19.35
C THR A 206 -5.34 8.31 -18.35
N ALA A 207 -4.29 8.04 -17.58
CA ALA A 207 -4.36 7.05 -16.49
C ALA A 207 -5.33 7.51 -15.40
N SER A 208 -5.22 8.78 -15.00
CA SER A 208 -6.10 9.40 -14.02
C SER A 208 -7.58 9.33 -14.43
N ASP A 209 -7.90 9.67 -15.68
CA ASP A 209 -9.27 9.61 -16.22
C ASP A 209 -9.82 8.17 -16.21
N ALA A 210 -8.99 7.19 -16.55
CA ALA A 210 -9.37 5.77 -16.51
C ALA A 210 -9.67 5.29 -15.08
N ALA A 211 -8.91 5.76 -14.09
CA ALA A 211 -9.15 5.49 -12.68
C ALA A 211 -10.52 6.02 -12.23
N ILE A 212 -10.82 7.29 -12.55
CA ILE A 212 -12.10 7.95 -12.25
C ILE A 212 -13.26 7.14 -12.83
N GLN A 213 -13.15 6.69 -14.07
CA GLN A 213 -14.16 5.86 -14.71
C GLN A 213 -14.30 4.50 -14.01
N HIS A 214 -13.17 3.86 -13.66
CA HIS A 214 -13.17 2.56 -12.99
C HIS A 214 -13.85 2.60 -11.62
N TRP A 215 -13.65 3.68 -10.88
CA TRP A 215 -14.29 3.90 -9.57
C TRP A 215 -15.74 4.38 -9.68
N GLY A 216 -16.27 4.60 -10.88
CA GLY A 216 -17.63 5.12 -11.07
C GLY A 216 -17.79 6.56 -10.56
N LEU A 217 -16.70 7.33 -10.60
CA LEU A 217 -16.64 8.75 -10.19
C LEU A 217 -16.77 9.70 -11.38
N ASP A 218 -16.88 9.18 -12.60
CA ASP A 218 -17.13 9.97 -13.81
C ASP A 218 -18.39 10.83 -13.65
N GLY A 219 -18.27 12.12 -13.98
CA GLY A 219 -19.34 13.10 -13.80
C GLY A 219 -19.68 13.47 -12.35
N LYS A 220 -19.01 12.88 -11.35
CA LYS A 220 -19.21 13.20 -9.92
C LYS A 220 -18.09 14.03 -9.31
N VAL A 221 -16.91 14.00 -9.94
CA VAL A 221 -15.73 14.73 -9.46
C VAL A 221 -15.20 15.65 -10.53
N GLN A 222 -14.61 16.75 -10.10
CA GLN A 222 -14.02 17.77 -10.95
C GLN A 222 -12.54 17.91 -10.62
N GLN A 223 -11.66 17.68 -11.58
CA GLN A 223 -10.24 17.93 -11.39
C GLN A 223 -9.97 19.42 -11.22
N VAL A 224 -9.19 19.78 -10.20
CA VAL A 224 -8.82 21.18 -9.89
C VAL A 224 -7.32 21.45 -9.94
N ALA A 225 -6.49 20.42 -9.81
CA ALA A 225 -5.04 20.52 -10.01
C ALA A 225 -4.50 19.22 -10.64
N PRO A 226 -3.41 19.25 -11.42
CA PRO A 226 -2.85 18.06 -12.05
C PRO A 226 -2.29 17.06 -11.04
N ALA A 227 -1.99 15.85 -11.53
CA ALA A 227 -1.28 14.84 -10.76
C ALA A 227 0.10 15.34 -10.33
N SER A 228 0.54 14.91 -9.14
CA SER A 228 1.84 15.28 -8.56
C SER A 228 2.29 14.20 -7.58
N ASP A 229 3.57 13.86 -7.59
CA ASP A 229 4.24 12.97 -6.66
C ASP A 229 4.95 13.71 -5.51
N GLU A 230 4.80 15.04 -5.44
CA GLU A 230 5.46 15.86 -4.42
C GLU A 230 4.75 15.79 -3.06
N TYR A 231 3.42 15.55 -3.05
CA TYR A 231 2.60 15.52 -1.84
C TYR A 231 1.34 14.65 -2.01
N ASP A 232 0.77 14.24 -0.88
CA ASP A 232 -0.48 13.48 -0.77
C ASP A 232 -1.64 14.32 -0.18
N CYS A 233 -2.73 13.64 0.17
CA CYS A 233 -3.90 14.20 0.84
C CYS A 233 -3.54 14.96 2.11
N HIS A 234 -2.70 14.39 2.96
CA HIS A 234 -2.32 14.95 4.24
C HIS A 234 -1.37 16.14 4.06
N GLY A 235 -0.42 16.04 3.14
CA GLY A 235 0.43 17.15 2.70
C GLY A 235 -0.37 18.32 2.16
N PHE A 236 -1.29 18.06 1.24
CA PHE A 236 -2.21 19.07 0.73
C PHE A 236 -2.97 19.76 1.89
N THR A 237 -3.55 18.98 2.80
CA THR A 237 -4.41 19.49 3.87
C THR A 237 -3.65 20.33 4.89
N PHE A 238 -2.48 19.86 5.34
CA PHE A 238 -1.79 20.44 6.50
C PHE A 238 -0.55 21.26 6.16
N THR A 239 -0.06 21.21 4.92
CA THR A 239 1.17 21.92 4.53
C THR A 239 1.05 22.70 3.23
N ASP A 240 -0.15 22.74 2.62
CA ASP A 240 -0.36 23.37 1.31
C ASP A 240 0.43 22.69 0.18
N GLY A 241 0.65 21.37 0.31
CA GLY A 241 1.29 20.55 -0.71
C GLY A 241 2.82 20.48 -0.63
N GLU A 242 3.40 20.59 0.57
CA GLU A 242 4.86 20.65 0.74
C GLU A 242 5.54 19.28 0.97
N GLY A 243 4.78 18.19 1.06
CA GLY A 243 5.34 16.84 1.23
C GLY A 243 4.30 15.77 1.54
N TRP A 244 4.73 14.51 1.68
CA TRP A 244 3.85 13.41 2.09
C TRP A 244 3.85 13.24 3.60
N ILE A 245 2.67 13.10 4.21
CA ILE A 245 2.53 12.91 5.66
C ILE A 245 1.89 11.56 5.93
N ASN A 246 2.55 10.68 6.70
CA ASN A 246 1.97 9.38 7.02
C ASN A 246 0.66 9.49 7.82
N ASN A 247 -0.31 8.62 7.51
CA ASN A 247 -1.60 8.48 8.18
C ASN A 247 -1.52 8.48 9.73
N ASN A 248 -0.50 7.80 10.27
CA ASN A 248 -0.31 7.68 11.72
C ASN A 248 0.09 8.99 12.42
N GLN A 249 0.46 10.03 11.66
CA GLN A 249 0.77 11.36 12.18
C GLN A 249 -0.45 12.29 12.19
N VAL A 250 -1.52 11.96 11.46
CA VAL A 250 -2.65 12.88 11.30
C VAL A 250 -3.41 13.08 12.61
N GLN A 251 -3.65 12.02 13.38
CA GLN A 251 -4.32 12.16 14.69
C GLN A 251 -3.53 13.08 15.62
N ASN A 252 -2.20 12.95 15.60
CA ASN A 252 -1.28 13.81 16.36
C ASN A 252 -1.36 15.27 15.93
N ILE A 253 -1.59 15.56 14.65
CA ILE A 253 -1.78 16.92 14.13
C ILE A 253 -3.11 17.48 14.64
N LEU A 254 -4.19 16.71 14.55
CA LEU A 254 -5.51 17.12 15.04
C LEU A 254 -5.48 17.45 16.55
N ASP A 255 -4.91 16.56 17.35
CA ASP A 255 -4.84 16.67 18.81
C ASP A 255 -3.96 17.84 19.30
N ASP A 256 -2.94 18.20 18.53
CA ASP A 256 -2.00 19.25 18.92
C ASP A 256 -2.39 20.63 18.40
N ASN A 257 -3.11 20.70 17.27
CA ASN A 257 -3.44 21.95 16.58
C ASN A 257 -4.88 22.40 16.83
N GLY A 258 -5.41 22.16 18.03
CA GLY A 258 -6.68 22.74 18.47
C GLY A 258 -7.85 22.46 17.52
N TYR A 259 -7.90 21.26 16.93
CA TYR A 259 -9.04 20.85 16.13
C TYR A 259 -10.18 20.38 17.03
N GLU A 260 -11.39 20.80 16.71
CA GLU A 260 -12.62 20.33 17.33
C GLU A 260 -13.50 19.64 16.29
N GLN A 261 -14.08 18.50 16.65
CA GLN A 261 -14.98 17.79 15.75
C GLN A 261 -16.30 18.54 15.61
N VAL A 262 -16.80 18.66 14.38
CA VAL A 262 -18.03 19.39 14.02
C VAL A 262 -18.94 18.54 13.13
N GLY A 263 -20.20 18.97 12.96
CA GLY A 263 -21.20 18.20 12.20
C GLY A 263 -21.67 16.91 12.90
N HIS A 264 -22.44 16.06 12.23
CA HIS A 264 -22.86 14.72 12.72
C HIS A 264 -23.31 14.67 14.20
N GLY A 265 -24.22 15.57 14.61
CA GLY A 265 -24.74 15.61 15.98
C GLY A 265 -23.91 16.42 16.98
N GLN A 266 -22.80 17.04 16.53
CA GLN A 266 -22.10 18.06 17.30
C GLN A 266 -22.85 19.39 17.30
N VAL A 267 -22.52 20.25 18.27
CA VAL A 267 -23.17 21.56 18.48
C VAL A 267 -22.87 22.52 17.33
N GLN A 268 -21.65 22.47 16.80
CA GLN A 268 -21.23 23.36 15.72
C GLN A 268 -21.47 22.70 14.34
N PRO A 269 -22.09 23.42 13.38
CA PRO A 269 -22.24 22.93 12.02
C PRO A 269 -20.90 22.94 11.29
N VAL A 270 -20.79 22.14 10.23
CA VAL A 270 -19.64 22.18 9.33
C VAL A 270 -19.62 23.51 8.58
N GLN A 271 -18.45 24.06 8.38
CA GLN A 271 -18.20 25.32 7.67
C GLN A 271 -17.27 25.11 6.48
N SER A 272 -17.35 26.02 5.50
CA SER A 272 -16.31 26.09 4.47
C SER A 272 -15.00 26.49 5.12
N GLY A 273 -13.93 25.79 4.77
CA GLY A 273 -12.65 25.87 5.46
C GLY A 273 -12.36 24.59 6.22
N ASP A 274 -13.34 23.97 6.89
CA ASP A 274 -13.10 22.82 7.78
C ASP A 274 -12.35 21.66 7.10
N SER A 275 -11.61 20.89 7.90
CA SER A 275 -11.00 19.65 7.41
C SER A 275 -12.01 18.51 7.42
N VAL A 276 -12.01 17.70 6.37
CA VAL A 276 -12.64 16.37 6.38
C VAL A 276 -11.58 15.30 6.60
N VAL A 277 -11.89 14.32 7.44
CA VAL A 277 -11.03 13.19 7.80
C VAL A 277 -11.82 11.91 7.54
N TYR A 278 -11.22 11.02 6.76
CA TYR A 278 -11.81 9.71 6.48
C TYR A 278 -11.13 8.64 7.32
N ARG A 279 -11.92 7.63 7.73
CA ARG A 279 -11.46 6.50 8.54
C ARG A 279 -11.97 5.18 8.01
N ASP A 280 -11.13 4.15 8.12
CA ASP A 280 -11.53 2.76 7.90
C ASP A 280 -12.34 2.20 9.09
N ALA A 281 -12.82 0.97 8.97
CA ALA A 281 -13.57 0.28 10.02
C ALA A 281 -12.75 0.03 11.31
N ASN A 282 -11.42 0.19 11.25
CA ASN A 282 -10.53 0.11 12.41
C ASN A 282 -10.32 1.49 13.07
N GLY A 283 -10.91 2.56 12.52
CA GLY A 283 -10.73 3.93 12.97
C GLY A 283 -9.39 4.54 12.55
N GLU A 284 -8.63 3.88 11.67
CA GLU A 284 -7.38 4.43 11.13
C GLU A 284 -7.71 5.53 10.12
N ILE A 285 -7.02 6.68 10.24
CA ILE A 285 -7.15 7.77 9.28
C ILE A 285 -6.54 7.30 7.95
N THR A 286 -7.28 7.49 6.88
CA THR A 286 -6.98 6.95 5.54
C THR A 286 -6.83 8.05 4.52
N HIS A 287 -7.55 9.17 4.70
CA HIS A 287 -7.61 10.28 3.76
C HIS A 287 -8.00 11.58 4.48
N THR A 288 -7.57 12.72 3.94
CA THR A 288 -8.00 14.04 4.39
C THR A 288 -8.26 14.99 3.22
N GLY A 289 -9.06 16.02 3.48
CA GLY A 289 -9.32 17.08 2.53
C GLY A 289 -9.85 18.34 3.20
N ILE A 290 -10.20 19.33 2.39
CA ILE A 290 -10.73 20.61 2.84
C ILE A 290 -12.18 20.76 2.35
N VAL A 291 -13.08 21.11 3.25
CA VAL A 291 -14.46 21.47 2.92
C VAL A 291 -14.43 22.81 2.20
N ARG A 292 -14.89 22.83 0.94
CA ARG A 292 -14.99 24.04 0.12
C ARG A 292 -16.40 24.59 0.02
N GLY A 293 -17.40 23.77 0.33
CA GLY A 293 -18.81 24.12 0.24
C GLY A 293 -19.66 23.35 1.23
N VAL A 294 -20.63 24.08 1.78
CA VAL A 294 -21.72 23.55 2.60
C VAL A 294 -23.03 24.01 1.98
N ASP A 295 -24.07 23.18 2.08
CA ASP A 295 -25.42 23.54 1.66
C ASP A 295 -26.08 24.51 2.66
N GLY A 296 -27.29 24.98 2.33
CA GLY A 296 -28.05 25.89 3.20
C GLY A 296 -28.48 25.30 4.55
N SER A 297 -28.27 23.99 4.76
CA SER A 297 -28.52 23.28 6.02
C SER A 297 -27.24 23.00 6.81
N GLY A 298 -26.08 23.44 6.32
CA GLY A 298 -24.78 23.20 6.95
C GLY A 298 -24.21 21.81 6.69
N ASN A 299 -24.72 21.07 5.70
CA ASN A 299 -24.12 19.80 5.29
C ASN A 299 -23.04 20.07 4.24
N PRO A 300 -21.85 19.48 4.38
CA PRO A 300 -20.78 19.61 3.39
C PRO A 300 -21.19 18.94 2.07
N ASN A 301 -21.05 19.66 0.97
CA ASN A 301 -21.42 19.20 -0.37
C ASN A 301 -20.28 19.31 -1.39
N ARG A 302 -19.19 20.01 -1.05
CA ARG A 302 -18.01 20.14 -1.89
C ARG A 302 -16.76 20.04 -1.04
N ILE A 303 -15.97 19.01 -1.28
CA ILE A 303 -14.68 18.72 -0.68
C ILE A 303 -13.62 18.86 -1.76
N GLU A 304 -12.51 19.49 -1.46
CA GLU A 304 -11.30 19.45 -2.27
C GLU A 304 -10.27 18.55 -1.60
N SER A 305 -9.73 17.57 -2.32
CA SER A 305 -8.70 16.70 -1.79
C SER A 305 -7.77 16.13 -2.86
N LYS A 306 -6.54 15.82 -2.45
CA LYS A 306 -5.50 15.16 -3.27
C LYS A 306 -5.57 13.64 -3.08
N TRP A 307 -5.52 12.82 -4.11
CA TRP A 307 -5.64 11.36 -3.96
C TRP A 307 -4.32 10.64 -4.22
N GLY A 308 -3.50 10.46 -3.18
CA GLY A 308 -2.15 9.90 -3.34
C GLY A 308 -1.34 10.75 -4.34
N SER A 309 -0.80 10.14 -5.41
CA SER A 309 -0.10 10.87 -6.49
C SER A 309 -1.02 11.38 -7.62
N MET A 310 -2.31 11.02 -7.61
CA MET A 310 -3.30 11.44 -8.63
C MET A 310 -3.61 12.95 -8.58
N PRO A 311 -4.38 13.49 -9.54
CA PRO A 311 -4.83 14.87 -9.49
C PRO A 311 -5.57 15.24 -8.20
N GLN A 312 -5.72 16.54 -7.96
CA GLN A 312 -6.64 17.03 -6.94
C GLN A 312 -8.04 17.13 -7.54
N TYR A 313 -9.04 16.77 -6.75
CA TYR A 313 -10.44 16.78 -7.17
C TYR A 313 -11.31 17.55 -6.18
N GLU A 314 -12.29 18.27 -6.72
CA GLU A 314 -13.51 18.63 -6.01
C GLU A 314 -14.56 17.53 -6.16
N HIS A 315 -15.20 17.15 -5.05
CA HIS A 315 -16.16 16.04 -5.01
C HIS A 315 -17.14 16.17 -3.83
N ALA A 316 -18.24 15.41 -3.85
CA ALA A 316 -19.08 15.25 -2.66
C ALA A 316 -18.38 14.37 -1.61
N PRO A 317 -18.69 14.47 -0.30
CA PRO A 317 -17.97 13.73 0.72
C PRO A 317 -17.89 12.20 0.49
N GLN A 318 -18.92 11.59 -0.09
CA GLN A 318 -18.96 10.15 -0.32
C GLN A 318 -18.27 9.72 -1.62
N ASP A 319 -18.05 10.64 -2.56
CA ASP A 319 -17.54 10.37 -3.92
C ASP A 319 -16.00 10.41 -3.94
N VAL A 320 -15.39 9.49 -3.18
CA VAL A 320 -13.94 9.27 -3.11
C VAL A 320 -13.55 7.87 -3.58
N PRO A 321 -12.26 7.61 -3.87
CA PRO A 321 -11.80 6.28 -4.24
C PRO A 321 -12.16 5.20 -3.21
N PRO A 322 -12.45 3.97 -3.65
CA PRO A 322 -12.70 2.84 -2.75
C PRO A 322 -11.55 2.62 -1.76
N GLY A 323 -11.91 2.32 -0.50
CA GLY A 323 -10.93 2.05 0.57
C GLY A 323 -10.51 3.28 1.37
N TYR A 324 -10.96 4.49 1.02
CA TYR A 324 -10.77 5.67 1.88
C TYR A 324 -11.69 5.64 3.09
N TYR A 325 -12.83 4.96 3.05
CA TYR A 325 -13.64 4.71 4.23
C TYR A 325 -14.45 3.44 4.01
N ASP A 326 -14.92 2.84 5.10
CA ASP A 326 -15.72 1.61 5.05
C ASP A 326 -17.23 1.87 5.26
N ASP A 327 -17.57 2.85 6.10
CA ASP A 327 -18.96 3.22 6.40
C ASP A 327 -19.10 4.76 6.34
N PRO A 328 -19.96 5.32 5.48
CA PRO A 328 -20.09 6.77 5.34
C PRO A 328 -20.70 7.45 6.57
N SER A 329 -21.40 6.70 7.45
CA SER A 329 -22.03 7.24 8.66
C SER A 329 -21.05 7.39 9.84
N THR A 330 -19.97 6.62 9.84
CA THR A 330 -18.96 6.61 10.93
C THR A 330 -17.55 6.92 10.45
N GLY A 331 -17.28 6.81 9.15
CA GLY A 331 -15.96 6.92 8.55
C GLY A 331 -15.67 8.27 7.90
N ILE A 332 -16.58 9.24 7.99
CA ILE A 332 -16.37 10.61 7.48
C ILE A 332 -16.62 11.57 8.63
N GLU A 333 -15.57 12.27 9.06
CA GLU A 333 -15.58 13.20 10.17
C GLU A 333 -15.12 14.59 9.71
N TYR A 334 -15.60 15.64 10.39
CA TYR A 334 -15.25 17.02 10.08
C TYR A 334 -14.63 17.67 11.29
N TYR A 335 -13.63 18.51 11.06
CA TYR A 335 -12.87 19.17 12.10
C TYR A 335 -12.66 20.65 11.79
N HIS A 336 -13.04 21.49 12.75
CA HIS A 336 -12.83 22.93 12.73
C HIS A 336 -11.60 23.30 13.54
N THR A 337 -10.91 24.39 13.16
CA THR A 337 -9.84 24.97 13.96
C THR A 337 -9.85 26.50 13.84
N ASP A 338 -9.82 27.19 14.97
CA ASP A 338 -9.75 28.66 15.05
C ASP A 338 -8.32 29.20 14.86
N ARG A 339 -7.38 28.33 14.46
CA ARG A 339 -5.97 28.72 14.30
C ARG A 339 -5.83 29.84 13.27
N PRO A 340 -5.01 30.88 13.54
CA PRO A 340 -4.81 32.00 12.61
C PRO A 340 -4.27 31.57 11.23
N ASN A 341 -3.51 30.47 11.19
CA ASN A 341 -2.98 29.86 9.98
C ASN A 341 -3.85 28.69 9.45
N GLY A 342 -5.07 28.54 10.00
CA GLY A 342 -6.01 27.48 9.67
C GLY A 342 -5.39 26.09 9.85
N HIS A 343 -5.42 25.31 8.78
CA HIS A 343 -4.93 23.93 8.80
C HIS A 343 -3.41 23.80 8.76
N ARG A 344 -2.70 24.87 8.38
CA ARG A 344 -1.27 24.80 8.07
C ARG A 344 -0.44 24.49 9.32
N LEU A 345 0.55 23.62 9.18
CA LEU A 345 1.57 23.36 10.20
C LEU A 345 2.52 24.56 10.31
N GLN A 346 3.17 24.69 11.46
CA GLN A 346 4.18 25.74 11.66
C GLN A 346 5.46 25.36 10.94
N GLN A 347 6.00 26.28 10.15
CA GLN A 347 7.28 26.12 9.45
C GLN A 347 8.37 26.85 10.21
N TYR A 348 9.44 26.14 10.56
CA TYR A 348 10.63 26.67 11.22
C TYR A 348 11.90 26.37 10.43
#